data_AF-A0A7X4J5R2-F1
#
_entry.id   AF-A0A7X4J5R2-F1
#
_cell.length_a   1.000
_cell.length_b   1.000
_cell.length_c   1.000
_cell.angle_alpha   90.00
_cell.angle_beta   90.00
_cell.angle_gamma   90.00
#
_symmetry.space_group_name_H-M   'P 1'
#
loop_
_entity.id
_entity.type
_entity.pdbx_description
1 polymer ?
#
loop_
_entity_poly.entity_id
_entity_poly.type
_entity_poly.pdbx_seq_one_letter_code
_entity_poly.pdbx_strand_id
1 'polypeptide(L)'
;MKLLRFGNNDLSGPIPAELGNLHLLNRLELGGNALTGLVPARLAELTALTHLLLEDNDLEGSLPSEFGALTALREFSLTNNAGMTGMLPAGLTALTRLNVLLAGGTELCMPSEADFETWLRGIWRHRIGRCPEASPSTAYLTQAVQSLEFPVPLVAGERALLRVFVTARQTTREGIPPVRARFFLNDRESHVVDVGGRRSPIPTRVDESSLGRSANAMIPGRVIRPGLEMVIEVDPAGTLDPGLGVAKRIPETGRLRVDVRDIPALELTLIPFIWAEDPDSSIVDLIGDMAADPRNHEMLHLTRTLLPVAAMRVRAHEPVLFPTDSANEILRATQVIRVMEGGTGYYKGMMAGNLGGIAYRPGWSSFSSPVGATLAHELGHNMNLRHAPCGGATNPDPAYPHGEGVIGAWGYDFRNRALVRPSTPDLMTYFGPPDWVNGFYFGNALRYRLRSEGQPAAPDRVAETRSLLLWGGVDAYGAPYLDPAFVVDAPPALPDAAGDYRIAGRTADGTELFSLGFAMPEILDGDGSSSFVFALPAQSSWAGALASITLTGPGGSAVLNDDSERAVAIVRNPRSGQVRGFLRGERAEDAFRVAAMARPGAGGILEVLFSRGLPDARDHGR
;
A
#
# COMPACT_ATOMS: atom_id res chain seq x y z
N MET A 1 -31.27 -11.66 -20.78
CA MET A 1 -30.09 -11.66 -21.67
C MET A 1 -29.54 -13.08 -21.72
N LYS A 2 -29.27 -13.66 -22.90
CA LYS A 2 -28.82 -15.07 -23.05
C LYS A 2 -27.33 -15.23 -23.40
N LEU A 3 -26.70 -14.18 -23.89
CA LEU A 3 -25.31 -14.18 -24.35
C LEU A 3 -24.68 -12.85 -23.96
N LEU A 4 -23.48 -12.91 -23.38
CA LEU A 4 -22.64 -11.77 -23.07
C LEU A 4 -21.23 -12.07 -23.60
N ARG A 5 -20.76 -11.29 -24.57
CA ARG A 5 -19.44 -11.48 -25.21
C ARG A 5 -18.65 -10.20 -25.15
N PHE A 6 -17.63 -10.19 -24.31
CA PHE A 6 -16.67 -9.10 -24.16
C PHE A 6 -15.22 -9.60 -24.23
N GLY A 7 -14.98 -10.78 -24.80
CA GLY A 7 -13.61 -11.27 -24.98
C GLY A 7 -12.80 -10.46 -26.01
N ASN A 8 -11.47 -10.49 -25.88
CA ASN A 8 -10.49 -9.78 -26.72
C ASN A 8 -10.68 -8.25 -26.70
N ASN A 9 -10.73 -7.66 -25.51
CA ASN A 9 -10.72 -6.21 -25.31
C ASN A 9 -9.66 -5.85 -24.24
N ASP A 10 -9.56 -4.57 -23.90
CA ASP A 10 -8.67 -4.08 -22.84
C ASP A 10 -9.44 -3.87 -21.52
N LEU A 11 -10.47 -4.68 -21.24
CA LEU A 11 -11.24 -4.55 -20.00
C LEU A 11 -10.36 -4.93 -18.81
N SER A 12 -10.38 -4.10 -17.78
CA SER A 12 -9.55 -4.27 -16.58
C SER A 12 -10.38 -4.20 -15.30
N GLY A 13 -9.81 -4.67 -14.18
CA GLY A 13 -10.49 -4.72 -12.88
C GLY A 13 -11.25 -6.04 -12.67
N PRO A 14 -11.96 -6.19 -11.53
CA PRO A 14 -12.60 -7.45 -11.18
C PRO A 14 -13.87 -7.74 -11.99
N ILE A 15 -14.18 -9.03 -12.13
CA ILE A 15 -15.47 -9.47 -12.65
C ILE A 15 -16.56 -9.04 -11.64
N PRO A 16 -17.56 -8.23 -12.03
CA PRO A 16 -18.59 -7.78 -11.10
C PRO A 16 -19.48 -8.93 -10.63
N ALA A 17 -19.76 -9.01 -9.32
CA ALA A 17 -20.63 -10.05 -8.76
C ALA A 17 -22.09 -9.92 -9.25
N GLU A 18 -22.51 -8.72 -9.64
CA GLU A 18 -23.83 -8.40 -10.17
C GLU A 18 -24.14 -9.14 -11.47
N LEU A 19 -23.13 -9.64 -12.19
CA LEU A 19 -23.34 -10.53 -13.33
C LEU A 19 -24.12 -11.79 -12.94
N GLY A 20 -24.06 -12.23 -11.67
CA GLY A 20 -24.84 -13.35 -11.13
C GLY A 20 -26.35 -13.13 -11.18
N ASN A 21 -26.83 -11.89 -11.23
CA ASN A 21 -28.27 -11.56 -11.32
C ASN A 21 -28.87 -11.87 -12.72
N LEU A 22 -28.03 -12.23 -13.70
CA LEU A 22 -28.43 -12.49 -15.07
C LEU A 22 -28.91 -13.93 -15.26
N HIS A 23 -29.85 -14.41 -14.45
CA HIS A 23 -30.23 -15.84 -14.34
C HIS A 23 -30.61 -16.57 -15.65
N LEU A 24 -30.93 -15.83 -16.72
CA LEU A 24 -31.23 -16.37 -18.06
C LEU A 24 -30.00 -16.46 -18.99
N LEU A 25 -28.80 -16.15 -18.50
CA LEU A 25 -27.57 -16.14 -19.29
C LEU A 25 -27.10 -17.56 -19.59
N ASN A 26 -26.87 -17.85 -20.87
CA ASN A 26 -26.41 -19.15 -21.35
C ASN A 26 -24.91 -19.17 -21.68
N ARG A 27 -24.32 -18.03 -22.03
CA ARG A 27 -22.90 -17.95 -22.41
C ARG A 27 -22.31 -16.62 -21.98
N LEU A 28 -21.20 -16.72 -21.23
CA LEU A 28 -20.40 -15.60 -20.74
C LEU A 28 -18.98 -15.76 -21.28
N GLU A 29 -18.55 -14.83 -22.13
CA GLU A 29 -17.21 -14.81 -22.72
C GLU A 29 -16.50 -13.53 -22.34
N LEU A 30 -15.49 -13.65 -21.46
CA LEU A 30 -14.65 -12.55 -20.98
C LEU A 30 -13.16 -12.80 -21.28
N GLY A 31 -12.82 -13.85 -22.02
CA GLY A 31 -11.43 -14.23 -22.26
C GLY A 31 -10.65 -13.25 -23.15
N GLY A 32 -9.34 -13.12 -22.94
CA GLY A 32 -8.49 -12.18 -23.68
C GLY A 32 -8.71 -10.72 -23.24
N ASN A 33 -8.66 -10.46 -21.94
CA ASN A 33 -8.75 -9.12 -21.36
C ASN A 33 -7.66 -8.95 -20.29
N ALA A 34 -7.69 -7.84 -19.54
CA ALA A 34 -6.83 -7.57 -18.40
C ALA A 34 -7.62 -7.63 -17.07
N LEU A 35 -8.61 -8.54 -16.96
CA LEU A 35 -9.45 -8.67 -15.77
C LEU A 35 -8.64 -9.28 -14.63
N THR A 36 -8.76 -8.70 -13.44
CA THR A 36 -7.94 -9.02 -12.25
C THR A 36 -8.79 -9.51 -11.08
N GLY A 37 -8.18 -10.07 -10.04
CA GLY A 37 -8.90 -10.43 -8.80
C GLY A 37 -9.70 -11.72 -8.90
N LEU A 38 -10.55 -11.98 -7.88
CA LEU A 38 -11.23 -13.27 -7.72
C LEU A 38 -12.37 -13.47 -8.71
N VAL A 39 -12.63 -14.74 -9.06
CA VAL A 39 -13.87 -15.14 -9.74
C VAL A 39 -15.03 -15.10 -8.73
N PRO A 40 -16.07 -14.27 -8.92
CA PRO A 40 -17.14 -14.14 -7.93
C PRO A 40 -17.96 -15.43 -7.78
N ALA A 41 -18.14 -15.89 -6.54
CA ALA A 41 -18.99 -17.04 -6.22
C ALA A 41 -20.42 -16.88 -6.76
N ARG A 42 -20.92 -15.63 -6.83
CA ARG A 42 -22.26 -15.29 -7.32
C ARG A 42 -22.51 -15.66 -8.78
N LEU A 43 -21.46 -15.86 -9.59
CA LEU A 43 -21.63 -16.41 -10.94
C LEU A 43 -22.24 -17.82 -10.94
N ALA A 44 -22.16 -18.55 -9.82
CA ALA A 44 -22.85 -19.83 -9.64
C ALA A 44 -24.38 -19.72 -9.65
N GLU A 45 -24.95 -18.53 -9.46
CA GLU A 45 -26.41 -18.27 -9.57
C GLU A 45 -26.92 -18.35 -11.03
N LEU A 46 -26.00 -18.39 -12.01
CA LEU A 46 -26.29 -18.51 -13.44
C LEU A 46 -26.54 -19.97 -13.84
N THR A 47 -27.53 -20.61 -13.23
CA THR A 47 -27.79 -22.06 -13.41
C THR A 47 -28.14 -22.48 -14.85
N ALA A 48 -28.50 -21.54 -15.72
CA ALA A 48 -28.71 -21.77 -17.16
C ALA A 48 -27.42 -21.72 -18.01
N LEU A 49 -26.27 -21.37 -17.41
CA LEU A 49 -25.02 -21.14 -18.12
C LEU A 49 -24.47 -22.45 -18.71
N THR A 50 -24.14 -22.40 -20.00
CA THR A 50 -23.59 -23.51 -20.78
C THR A 50 -22.12 -23.32 -21.15
N HIS A 51 -21.66 -22.07 -21.23
CA HIS A 51 -20.28 -21.73 -21.57
C HIS A 51 -19.79 -20.59 -20.68
N LEU A 52 -18.66 -20.81 -20.01
CA LEU A 52 -17.96 -19.82 -19.20
C LEU A 52 -16.51 -19.75 -19.65
N LEU A 53 -16.15 -18.68 -20.37
CA LEU A 53 -14.83 -18.49 -20.95
C LEU A 53 -14.14 -17.30 -20.29
N LEU A 54 -13.12 -17.56 -19.48
CA LEU A 54 -12.36 -16.58 -18.69
C LEU A 54 -10.84 -16.65 -18.99
N GLU A 55 -10.44 -17.34 -20.05
CA GLU A 55 -9.03 -17.50 -20.42
C GLU A 55 -8.31 -16.18 -20.70
N ASP A 56 -6.97 -16.19 -20.65
CA ASP A 56 -6.11 -15.07 -21.04
C ASP A 56 -6.53 -13.76 -20.33
N ASN A 57 -6.48 -13.79 -19.01
CA ASN A 57 -6.73 -12.67 -18.10
C ASN A 57 -5.72 -12.74 -16.93
N ASP A 58 -5.82 -11.80 -16.00
CA ASP A 58 -4.99 -11.73 -14.79
C ASP A 58 -5.79 -12.13 -13.53
N LEU A 59 -6.70 -13.11 -13.64
CA LEU A 59 -7.55 -13.54 -12.53
C LEU A 59 -6.74 -14.30 -11.47
N GLU A 60 -7.20 -14.19 -10.22
CA GLU A 60 -6.46 -14.65 -9.04
C GLU A 60 -7.29 -15.54 -8.10
N GLY A 61 -6.59 -16.28 -7.23
CA GLY A 61 -7.19 -17.04 -6.13
C GLY A 61 -7.82 -18.38 -6.53
N SER A 62 -8.60 -18.95 -5.62
CA SER A 62 -9.22 -20.26 -5.79
C SER A 62 -10.57 -20.19 -6.49
N LEU A 63 -10.98 -21.31 -7.09
CA LEU A 63 -12.31 -21.42 -7.69
C LEU A 63 -13.38 -21.58 -6.59
N PRO A 64 -14.48 -20.81 -6.61
CA PRO A 64 -15.54 -20.92 -5.60
C PRO A 64 -16.21 -22.30 -5.59
N SER A 65 -16.52 -22.81 -4.40
CA SER A 65 -17.14 -24.13 -4.22
C SER A 65 -18.55 -24.23 -4.80
N GLU A 66 -19.22 -23.08 -4.89
CA GLU A 66 -20.58 -22.88 -5.38
C GLU A 66 -20.71 -23.23 -6.87
N PHE A 67 -19.61 -23.26 -7.63
CA PHE A 67 -19.61 -23.52 -9.07
C PHE A 67 -20.12 -24.93 -9.44
N GLY A 68 -20.22 -25.84 -8.46
CA GLY A 68 -20.96 -27.11 -8.63
C GLY A 68 -22.45 -26.92 -8.97
N ALA A 69 -23.03 -25.75 -8.73
CA ALA A 69 -24.42 -25.44 -9.06
C ALA A 69 -24.69 -25.23 -10.57
N LEU A 70 -23.64 -25.00 -11.37
CA LEU A 70 -23.72 -24.73 -12.82
C LEU A 70 -23.98 -26.00 -13.64
N THR A 71 -24.94 -26.84 -13.26
CA THR A 71 -25.17 -28.19 -13.83
C THR A 71 -25.50 -28.21 -15.33
N ALA A 72 -25.81 -27.07 -15.94
CA ALA A 72 -25.99 -26.91 -17.38
C ALA A 72 -24.67 -26.69 -18.17
N LEU A 73 -23.55 -26.47 -17.48
CA LEU A 73 -22.27 -26.08 -18.07
C LEU A 73 -21.69 -27.19 -18.95
N ARG A 74 -21.21 -26.80 -20.13
CA ARG A 74 -20.64 -27.67 -21.16
C ARG A 74 -19.18 -27.37 -21.43
N GLU A 75 -18.80 -26.10 -21.31
CA GLU A 75 -17.43 -25.64 -21.52
C GLU A 75 -17.04 -24.62 -20.45
N PHE A 76 -15.90 -24.88 -19.81
CA PHE A 76 -15.31 -24.01 -18.82
C PHE A 76 -13.81 -23.84 -19.08
N SER A 77 -13.37 -22.61 -19.28
CA SER A 77 -11.98 -22.27 -19.52
C SER A 77 -11.50 -21.16 -18.60
N LEU A 78 -10.37 -21.40 -17.95
CA LEU A 78 -9.61 -20.53 -17.05
C LEU A 78 -8.14 -20.40 -17.50
N THR A 79 -7.83 -20.89 -18.71
CA THR A 79 -6.46 -21.04 -19.21
C THR A 79 -5.71 -19.71 -19.16
N ASN A 80 -4.42 -19.73 -18.83
CA ASN A 80 -3.54 -18.55 -18.78
C ASN A 80 -4.06 -17.44 -17.85
N ASN A 81 -4.47 -17.82 -16.64
CA ASN A 81 -4.64 -16.90 -15.51
C ASN A 81 -3.63 -17.28 -14.42
N ALA A 82 -2.43 -16.70 -14.48
CA ALA A 82 -1.29 -17.15 -13.67
C ALA A 82 -1.51 -17.00 -12.16
N GLY A 83 -2.40 -16.10 -11.74
CA GLY A 83 -2.73 -15.87 -10.33
C GLY A 83 -3.77 -16.82 -9.74
N MET A 84 -4.43 -17.66 -10.56
CA MET A 84 -5.39 -18.63 -10.05
C MET A 84 -4.67 -19.83 -9.43
N THR A 85 -4.96 -20.11 -8.17
CA THR A 85 -4.26 -21.11 -7.36
C THR A 85 -5.21 -22.01 -6.56
N GLY A 86 -4.70 -23.16 -6.12
CA GLY A 86 -5.41 -24.01 -5.17
C GLY A 86 -6.18 -25.18 -5.78
N MET A 87 -6.81 -25.94 -4.90
CA MET A 87 -7.48 -27.19 -5.25
C MET A 87 -8.87 -26.93 -5.85
N LEU A 88 -9.21 -27.63 -6.93
CA LEU A 88 -10.55 -27.58 -7.50
C LEU A 88 -11.59 -28.10 -6.49
N PRO A 89 -12.73 -27.41 -6.30
CA PRO A 89 -13.77 -27.84 -5.36
C PRO A 89 -14.37 -29.19 -5.76
N ALA A 90 -14.56 -30.08 -4.78
CA ALA A 90 -15.18 -31.39 -4.99
C ALA A 90 -16.60 -31.30 -5.60
N GLY A 91 -17.30 -30.19 -5.37
CA GLY A 91 -18.63 -29.93 -5.92
C GLY A 91 -18.68 -29.87 -7.46
N LEU A 92 -17.56 -29.67 -8.14
CA LEU A 92 -17.51 -29.71 -9.62
C LEU A 92 -17.91 -31.07 -10.20
N THR A 93 -17.82 -32.14 -9.42
CA THR A 93 -18.28 -33.48 -9.84
C THR A 93 -19.78 -33.54 -10.17
N ALA A 94 -20.57 -32.55 -9.70
CA ALA A 94 -21.98 -32.40 -10.06
C ALA A 94 -22.19 -31.96 -11.53
N LEU A 95 -21.16 -31.46 -12.20
CA LEU A 95 -21.22 -30.95 -13.58
C LEU A 95 -21.18 -32.10 -14.59
N THR A 96 -22.23 -32.90 -14.63
CA THR A 96 -22.34 -34.11 -15.47
C THR A 96 -22.45 -33.83 -16.97
N ARG A 97 -22.66 -32.57 -17.38
CA ARG A 97 -22.76 -32.12 -18.77
C ARG A 97 -21.47 -31.48 -19.31
N LEU A 98 -20.44 -31.35 -18.48
CA LEU A 98 -19.19 -30.67 -18.83
C LEU A 98 -18.37 -31.53 -19.80
N ASN A 99 -18.08 -30.99 -20.98
CA ASN A 99 -17.30 -31.69 -22.02
C ASN A 99 -15.88 -31.12 -22.16
N VAL A 100 -15.68 -29.86 -21.74
CA VAL A 100 -14.41 -29.17 -21.84
C VAL A 100 -14.08 -28.46 -20.52
N LEU A 101 -12.92 -28.75 -19.94
CA LEU A 101 -12.37 -28.07 -18.76
C LEU A 101 -10.89 -27.72 -18.96
N LEU A 102 -10.59 -26.46 -19.23
CA LEU A 102 -9.22 -26.02 -19.50
C LEU A 102 -8.73 -25.06 -18.42
N ALA A 103 -7.66 -25.42 -17.71
CA ALA A 103 -7.05 -24.60 -16.67
C ALA A 103 -5.51 -24.56 -16.79
N GLY A 104 -4.98 -24.82 -18.00
CA GLY A 104 -3.53 -24.77 -18.24
C GLY A 104 -2.99 -23.35 -18.07
N GLY A 105 -1.77 -23.18 -17.56
CA GLY A 105 -1.23 -21.84 -17.30
C GLY A 105 -1.81 -21.16 -16.05
N THR A 106 -2.49 -21.93 -15.19
CA THR A 106 -2.83 -21.57 -13.80
C THR A 106 -2.07 -22.47 -12.82
N GLU A 107 -2.14 -22.18 -11.52
CA GLU A 107 -1.68 -23.09 -10.45
C GLU A 107 -2.85 -23.87 -9.80
N LEU A 108 -4.00 -23.94 -10.48
CA LEU A 108 -5.11 -24.77 -10.05
C LEU A 108 -4.79 -26.25 -10.23
N CYS A 109 -5.25 -27.08 -9.29
CA CYS A 109 -4.97 -28.50 -9.28
C CYS A 109 -6.19 -29.35 -8.95
N MET A 110 -6.25 -30.59 -9.47
CA MET A 110 -7.32 -31.53 -9.15
C MET A 110 -7.04 -32.28 -7.84
N PRO A 111 -8.04 -32.48 -6.98
CA PRO A 111 -7.87 -33.22 -5.74
C PRO A 111 -7.73 -34.73 -6.02
N SER A 112 -7.27 -35.49 -5.02
CA SER A 112 -6.88 -36.90 -5.19
C SER A 112 -8.01 -37.91 -4.94
N GLU A 113 -9.25 -37.47 -4.73
CA GLU A 113 -10.37 -38.39 -4.50
C GLU A 113 -10.74 -39.15 -5.77
N ALA A 114 -10.97 -40.46 -5.62
CA ALA A 114 -11.27 -41.37 -6.74
C ALA A 114 -12.51 -40.95 -7.55
N ASP A 115 -13.50 -40.36 -6.89
CA ASP A 115 -14.73 -39.86 -7.53
C ASP A 115 -14.44 -38.66 -8.44
N PHE A 116 -13.56 -37.75 -8.01
CA PHE A 116 -13.14 -36.60 -8.80
C PHE A 116 -12.33 -37.02 -10.02
N GLU A 117 -11.37 -37.96 -9.84
CA GLU A 117 -10.60 -38.53 -10.95
C GLU A 117 -11.50 -39.26 -11.96
N THR A 118 -12.54 -39.93 -11.48
CA THR A 118 -13.50 -40.63 -12.34
C THR A 118 -14.35 -39.65 -13.13
N TRP A 119 -14.86 -38.59 -12.49
CA TRP A 119 -15.57 -37.51 -13.16
C TRP A 119 -14.71 -36.82 -14.22
N LEU A 120 -13.48 -36.43 -13.88
CA LEU A 120 -12.58 -35.71 -14.81
C LEU A 120 -12.23 -36.56 -16.04
N ARG A 121 -12.02 -37.87 -15.87
CA ARG A 121 -11.79 -38.81 -16.98
C ARG A 121 -12.99 -38.89 -17.94
N GLY A 122 -14.20 -38.58 -17.47
CA GLY A 122 -15.41 -38.49 -18.29
C GLY A 122 -15.48 -37.24 -19.17
N ILE A 123 -14.64 -36.23 -18.93
CA ILE A 123 -14.62 -34.97 -19.69
C ILE A 123 -13.75 -35.13 -20.93
N TRP A 124 -14.38 -34.99 -22.11
CA TRP A 124 -13.78 -35.22 -23.42
C TRP A 124 -12.45 -34.48 -23.62
N ARG A 125 -12.36 -33.22 -23.18
CA ARG A 125 -11.13 -32.43 -23.24
C ARG A 125 -10.89 -31.73 -21.91
N HIS A 126 -9.83 -32.12 -21.20
CA HIS A 126 -9.42 -31.44 -19.98
C HIS A 126 -7.92 -31.17 -19.94
N ARG A 127 -7.52 -30.09 -19.26
CA ARG A 127 -6.11 -29.76 -19.00
C ARG A 127 -5.97 -29.18 -17.60
N ILE A 128 -5.64 -30.04 -16.64
CA ILE A 128 -5.34 -29.68 -15.25
C ILE A 128 -4.44 -30.76 -14.61
N GLY A 129 -3.50 -30.35 -13.75
CA GLY A 129 -2.59 -31.26 -13.03
C GLY A 129 -3.17 -31.78 -11.71
N ARG A 130 -2.63 -32.86 -11.16
CA ARG A 130 -2.94 -33.30 -9.78
C ARG A 130 -2.45 -32.28 -8.77
N CYS A 131 -3.20 -32.09 -7.69
CA CYS A 131 -2.67 -31.42 -6.53
C CYS A 131 -1.46 -32.20 -6.01
N PRO A 132 -0.43 -31.51 -5.52
CA PRO A 132 0.63 -32.16 -4.77
C PRO A 132 0.01 -33.02 -3.65
N GLU A 133 0.51 -34.25 -3.43
CA GLU A 133 0.06 -35.09 -2.30
C GLU A 133 0.15 -34.33 -0.97
N ALA A 134 -0.71 -34.69 0.01
CA ALA A 134 -0.87 -34.06 1.34
C ALA A 134 0.36 -33.24 1.75
N SER A 135 0.20 -31.91 1.86
CA SER A 135 1.32 -30.96 1.84
C SER A 135 2.56 -31.56 2.48
N PRO A 136 3.58 -31.93 1.68
CA PRO A 136 4.78 -32.52 2.22
C PRO A 136 5.32 -31.56 3.27
N SER A 137 6.06 -32.10 4.24
CA SER A 137 6.66 -31.27 5.28
C SER A 137 7.26 -30.01 4.65
N THR A 138 6.88 -28.84 5.16
CA THR A 138 7.14 -27.56 4.50
C THR A 138 7.86 -26.62 5.45
N ALA A 139 8.52 -25.62 4.90
CA ALA A 139 9.17 -24.59 5.69
C ALA A 139 9.09 -23.24 5.00
N TYR A 140 8.93 -22.18 5.79
CA TYR A 140 9.01 -20.81 5.31
C TYR A 140 9.66 -19.90 6.35
N LEU A 141 10.01 -18.70 5.89
CA LEU A 141 10.46 -17.58 6.71
C LEU A 141 9.38 -16.50 6.72
N THR A 142 9.20 -15.82 7.85
CA THR A 142 8.19 -14.75 8.02
C THR A 142 8.72 -13.59 8.86
N GLN A 143 8.24 -12.38 8.57
CA GLN A 143 8.58 -11.13 9.26
C GLN A 143 7.36 -10.42 9.89
N ALA A 144 6.17 -10.65 9.35
CA ALA A 144 4.94 -10.09 9.89
C ALA A 144 3.75 -10.99 9.55
N VAL A 145 3.69 -11.46 8.30
CA VAL A 145 2.60 -12.30 7.76
C VAL A 145 3.06 -13.73 7.55
N GLN A 146 2.28 -14.67 8.07
CA GLN A 146 2.48 -16.11 7.93
C GLN A 146 1.43 -16.67 7.00
N SER A 147 1.80 -16.84 5.74
CA SER A 147 0.92 -17.43 4.73
C SER A 147 1.73 -18.38 3.86
N LEU A 148 1.31 -19.65 3.87
CA LEU A 148 1.80 -20.67 2.94
C LEU A 148 1.16 -20.57 1.57
N GLU A 149 -0.09 -20.10 1.52
CA GLU A 149 -0.86 -19.98 0.27
C GLU A 149 -0.41 -18.76 -0.54
N PHE A 150 -0.07 -17.66 0.15
CA PHE A 150 0.33 -16.39 -0.47
C PHE A 150 1.57 -15.84 0.26
N PRO A 151 2.76 -16.41 0.01
CA PRO A 151 3.97 -16.01 0.71
C PRO A 151 4.28 -14.54 0.41
N VAL A 152 4.46 -13.77 1.48
CA VAL A 152 4.82 -12.35 1.40
C VAL A 152 6.34 -12.24 1.29
N PRO A 153 6.88 -11.45 0.34
CA PRO A 153 8.32 -11.27 0.23
C PRO A 153 8.91 -10.68 1.51
N LEU A 154 10.09 -11.15 1.90
CA LEU A 154 10.81 -10.64 3.05
C LEU A 154 11.56 -9.36 2.70
N VAL A 155 11.65 -8.46 3.66
CA VAL A 155 12.49 -7.27 3.60
C VAL A 155 13.92 -7.65 3.99
N ALA A 156 14.89 -7.32 3.13
CA ALA A 156 16.30 -7.60 3.35
C ALA A 156 16.82 -6.91 4.62
N GLY A 157 17.77 -7.55 5.32
CA GLY A 157 18.40 -7.00 6.52
C GLY A 157 17.57 -7.12 7.80
N GLU A 158 16.28 -7.43 7.69
CA GLU A 158 15.39 -7.64 8.82
C GLU A 158 15.38 -9.11 9.28
N ARG A 159 15.26 -9.32 10.60
CA ARG A 159 15.19 -10.69 11.18
C ARG A 159 13.95 -11.42 10.67
N ALA A 160 13.99 -12.75 10.60
CA ALA A 160 12.82 -13.54 10.22
C ALA A 160 12.65 -14.75 11.16
N LEU A 161 11.41 -15.21 11.35
CA LEU A 161 11.12 -16.46 12.02
C LEU A 161 11.09 -17.58 10.96
N LEU A 162 11.96 -18.57 11.11
CA LEU A 162 11.85 -19.85 10.41
C LEU A 162 10.77 -20.69 11.09
N ARG A 163 9.83 -21.20 10.29
CA ARG A 163 8.87 -22.22 10.73
C ARG A 163 9.00 -23.45 9.83
N VAL A 164 9.26 -24.60 10.44
CA VAL A 164 9.35 -25.90 9.79
C VAL A 164 8.20 -26.78 10.28
N PHE A 165 7.32 -27.17 9.37
CA PHE A 165 6.15 -28.00 9.64
C PHE A 165 6.44 -29.41 9.17
N VAL A 166 6.75 -30.30 10.11
CA VAL A 166 6.93 -31.71 9.85
C VAL A 166 5.56 -32.38 9.85
N THR A 167 5.25 -33.12 8.80
CA THR A 167 4.01 -33.87 8.62
C THR A 167 4.29 -35.35 8.39
N ALA A 168 3.40 -36.22 8.89
CA ALA A 168 3.42 -37.66 8.65
C ALA A 168 2.22 -38.09 7.79
N ARG A 169 2.35 -39.19 7.05
CA ARG A 169 1.26 -39.72 6.21
C ARG A 169 0.07 -40.21 7.02
N GLN A 170 0.32 -40.62 8.27
CA GLN A 170 -0.67 -41.16 9.18
C GLN A 170 -0.47 -40.61 10.59
N THR A 171 -1.50 -40.73 11.42
CA THR A 171 -1.43 -40.30 12.81
C THR A 171 -0.35 -41.11 13.55
N THR A 172 0.42 -40.43 14.40
CA THR A 172 1.51 -41.05 15.16
C THR A 172 1.60 -40.45 16.55
N ARG A 173 2.30 -41.13 17.45
CA ARG A 173 2.70 -40.62 18.78
C ARG A 173 4.15 -40.14 18.80
N GLU A 174 4.89 -40.35 17.72
CA GLU A 174 6.26 -39.85 17.59
C GLU A 174 6.26 -38.33 17.66
N GLY A 175 7.24 -37.78 18.37
CA GLY A 175 7.43 -36.34 18.51
C GLY A 175 7.95 -35.72 17.22
N ILE A 176 7.71 -34.42 17.01
CA ILE A 176 8.36 -33.66 15.94
C ILE A 176 9.89 -33.82 16.08
N PRO A 177 10.61 -34.34 15.08
CA PRO A 177 12.03 -34.63 15.19
C PRO A 177 12.87 -33.34 15.20
N PRO A 178 14.15 -33.42 15.60
CA PRO A 178 15.09 -32.34 15.33
C PRO A 178 15.20 -32.03 13.84
N VAL A 179 15.44 -30.77 13.50
CA VAL A 179 15.68 -30.34 12.12
C VAL A 179 16.92 -29.47 12.03
N ARG A 180 17.62 -29.52 10.90
CA ARG A 180 18.77 -28.66 10.60
C ARG A 180 18.45 -27.82 9.38
N ALA A 181 18.43 -26.50 9.54
CA ALA A 181 18.25 -25.57 8.43
C ALA A 181 19.60 -25.01 7.99
N ARG A 182 19.90 -25.11 6.69
CA ARG A 182 21.08 -24.55 6.04
C ARG A 182 20.64 -23.49 5.04
N PHE A 183 21.30 -22.35 5.08
CA PHE A 183 21.03 -21.20 4.23
C PHE A 183 22.21 -20.96 3.30
N PHE A 184 21.92 -20.57 2.07
CA PHE A 184 22.89 -20.39 1.00
C PHE A 184 22.72 -19.03 0.33
N LEU A 185 23.84 -18.41 -0.04
CA LEU A 185 23.90 -17.21 -0.87
C LEU A 185 24.98 -17.42 -1.92
N ASN A 186 24.66 -17.20 -3.20
CA ASN A 186 25.58 -17.41 -4.32
C ASN A 186 26.28 -18.78 -4.25
N ASP A 187 25.48 -19.82 -4.05
CA ASP A 187 25.90 -21.23 -3.89
C ASP A 187 26.79 -21.59 -2.70
N ARG A 188 27.09 -20.63 -1.82
CA ARG A 188 27.87 -20.86 -0.59
C ARG A 188 26.98 -20.92 0.63
N GLU A 189 27.22 -21.91 1.49
CA GLU A 189 26.56 -21.99 2.80
C GLU A 189 26.93 -20.74 3.61
N SER A 190 25.92 -19.97 4.00
CA SER A 190 26.06 -18.69 4.67
C SER A 190 25.63 -18.74 6.14
N HIS A 191 24.74 -19.67 6.50
CA HIS A 191 24.26 -19.86 7.85
C HIS A 191 23.69 -21.27 8.07
N VAL A 192 23.82 -21.80 9.28
CA VAL A 192 23.22 -23.07 9.70
C VAL A 192 22.59 -22.89 11.08
N VAL A 193 21.42 -23.47 11.29
CA VAL A 193 20.76 -23.53 12.60
C VAL A 193 20.18 -24.92 12.84
N ASP A 194 20.49 -25.47 14.02
CA ASP A 194 19.91 -26.71 14.53
C ASP A 194 18.74 -26.39 15.45
N VAL A 195 17.59 -27.01 15.20
CA VAL A 195 16.38 -26.87 16.00
C VAL A 195 16.07 -28.20 16.66
N GLY A 196 15.98 -28.19 17.99
CA GLY A 196 15.67 -29.37 18.77
C GLY A 196 14.26 -29.92 18.48
N GLY A 197 14.11 -31.23 18.62
CA GLY A 197 12.81 -31.89 18.49
C GLY A 197 11.82 -31.48 19.59
N ARG A 198 10.54 -31.78 19.36
CA ARG A 198 9.45 -31.53 20.31
C ARG A 198 8.74 -32.82 20.67
N ARG A 199 8.17 -32.86 21.88
CA ARG A 199 7.35 -33.99 22.34
C ARG A 199 5.96 -34.04 21.71
N SER A 200 5.51 -32.95 21.10
CA SER A 200 4.21 -32.89 20.42
C SER A 200 4.18 -33.88 19.26
N PRO A 201 3.10 -34.66 19.11
CA PRO A 201 2.98 -35.63 18.02
C PRO A 201 3.12 -34.97 16.64
N ILE A 202 3.77 -35.65 15.70
CA ILE A 202 3.84 -35.21 14.30
C ILE A 202 2.43 -35.16 13.72
N PRO A 203 1.94 -33.98 13.27
CA PRO A 203 0.62 -33.86 12.68
C PRO A 203 0.56 -34.48 11.28
N THR A 204 -0.65 -34.81 10.81
CA THR A 204 -0.86 -35.29 9.43
C THR A 204 -1.04 -34.17 8.42
N ARG A 205 -1.19 -32.93 8.90
CA ARG A 205 -1.36 -31.71 8.10
C ARG A 205 -0.63 -30.56 8.77
N VAL A 206 -0.31 -29.54 8.00
CA VAL A 206 0.25 -28.29 8.53
C VAL A 206 -0.76 -27.62 9.47
N ASP A 207 -0.28 -27.13 10.62
CA ASP A 207 -1.07 -26.37 11.60
C ASP A 207 -0.28 -25.14 12.03
N GLU A 208 -0.67 -23.97 11.49
CA GLU A 208 -0.01 -22.69 11.76
C GLU A 208 -0.42 -22.06 13.09
N SER A 209 -1.49 -22.57 13.73
CA SER A 209 -2.14 -21.96 14.90
C SER A 209 -1.33 -22.00 16.19
N SER A 210 -0.21 -22.72 16.20
CA SER A 210 0.65 -22.85 17.36
C SER A 210 2.11 -23.00 17.00
N LEU A 211 2.98 -22.27 17.71
CA LEU A 211 4.42 -22.48 17.65
C LEU A 211 4.84 -23.88 18.14
N GLY A 212 3.99 -24.57 18.92
CA GLY A 212 4.23 -25.94 19.36
C GLY A 212 4.10 -26.98 18.23
N ARG A 213 3.47 -26.63 17.11
CA ARG A 213 3.20 -27.52 15.97
C ARG A 213 4.27 -27.45 14.87
N SER A 214 5.36 -26.73 15.13
CA SER A 214 6.43 -26.46 14.17
C SER A 214 7.78 -26.38 14.89
N ALA A 215 8.85 -26.80 14.23
CA ALA A 215 10.20 -26.46 14.65
C ALA A 215 10.48 -25.01 14.23
N ASN A 216 10.88 -24.16 15.17
CA ASN A 216 11.02 -22.72 14.92
C ASN A 216 12.41 -22.22 15.31
N ALA A 217 12.96 -21.30 14.52
CA ALA A 217 14.22 -20.64 14.82
C ALA A 217 14.19 -19.17 14.41
N MET A 218 14.87 -18.32 15.18
CA MET A 218 15.08 -16.93 14.82
C MET A 218 16.26 -16.84 13.84
N ILE A 219 16.02 -16.33 12.65
CA ILE A 219 17.05 -16.11 11.64
C ILE A 219 17.50 -14.65 11.69
N PRO A 220 18.79 -14.36 11.95
CA PRO A 220 19.28 -12.99 11.99
C PRO A 220 19.14 -12.27 10.65
N GLY A 221 18.82 -10.98 10.67
CA GLY A 221 18.62 -10.19 9.44
C GLY A 221 19.83 -10.12 8.51
N ARG A 222 21.06 -10.28 9.03
CA ARG A 222 22.28 -10.43 8.20
C ARG A 222 22.27 -11.65 7.28
N VAL A 223 21.40 -12.63 7.52
CA VAL A 223 21.21 -13.82 6.66
C VAL A 223 20.15 -13.54 5.59
N ILE A 224 19.15 -12.71 5.91
CA ILE A 224 18.04 -12.36 5.03
C ILE A 224 18.51 -11.34 3.99
N ARG A 225 18.90 -11.84 2.82
CA ARG A 225 19.40 -11.04 1.69
C ARG A 225 18.83 -11.53 0.35
N PRO A 226 18.76 -10.68 -0.68
CA PRO A 226 18.38 -11.12 -2.03
C PRO A 226 19.23 -12.30 -2.52
N GLY A 227 18.58 -13.28 -3.16
CA GLY A 227 19.23 -14.51 -3.62
C GLY A 227 19.37 -15.60 -2.54
N LEU A 228 18.75 -15.42 -1.37
CA LEU A 228 18.75 -16.42 -0.30
C LEU A 228 18.04 -17.71 -0.75
N GLU A 229 18.71 -18.83 -0.51
CA GLU A 229 18.14 -20.17 -0.65
C GLU A 229 18.28 -20.94 0.65
N MET A 230 17.39 -21.90 0.90
CA MET A 230 17.45 -22.74 2.09
C MET A 230 17.19 -24.22 1.81
N VAL A 231 17.76 -25.06 2.67
CA VAL A 231 17.55 -26.51 2.74
C VAL A 231 17.32 -26.88 4.19
N ILE A 232 16.28 -27.67 4.44
CA ILE A 232 15.98 -28.22 5.76
C ILE A 232 16.22 -29.74 5.71
N GLU A 233 17.09 -30.23 6.56
CA GLU A 233 17.23 -31.66 6.88
C GLU A 233 16.29 -31.97 8.04
N VAL A 234 15.41 -32.96 7.85
CA VAL A 234 14.45 -33.40 8.86
C VAL A 234 14.92 -34.72 9.42
N ASP A 235 14.99 -34.83 10.75
CA ASP A 235 15.55 -35.99 11.45
C ASP A 235 16.96 -36.35 10.93
N PRO A 236 17.96 -35.46 11.07
CA PRO A 236 19.31 -35.68 10.54
C PRO A 236 20.01 -36.91 11.13
N ALA A 237 19.52 -37.43 12.27
CA ALA A 237 20.01 -38.66 12.88
C ALA A 237 19.33 -39.93 12.33
N GLY A 238 18.25 -39.81 11.56
CA GLY A 238 17.53 -40.94 10.95
C GLY A 238 16.86 -41.87 11.97
N THR A 239 16.30 -41.28 13.03
CA THR A 239 15.70 -42.01 14.16
C THR A 239 14.23 -42.39 13.95
N LEU A 240 13.52 -41.71 13.05
CA LEU A 240 12.12 -41.95 12.77
C LEU A 240 11.89 -43.19 11.89
N ASP A 241 10.81 -43.91 12.19
CA ASP A 241 10.33 -45.00 11.35
C ASP A 241 10.01 -44.51 9.92
N PRO A 242 10.68 -45.05 8.87
CA PRO A 242 10.38 -44.72 7.48
C PRO A 242 8.91 -44.92 7.09
N GLY A 243 8.20 -45.84 7.76
CA GLY A 243 6.77 -46.11 7.55
C GLY A 243 5.84 -44.94 7.88
N LEU A 244 6.32 -43.93 8.63
CA LEU A 244 5.57 -42.70 8.91
C LEU A 244 5.46 -41.79 7.69
N GLY A 245 6.30 -41.99 6.67
CA GLY A 245 6.32 -41.17 5.46
C GLY A 245 6.66 -39.71 5.71
N VAL A 246 7.45 -39.43 6.75
CA VAL A 246 7.98 -38.09 7.02
C VAL A 246 9.07 -37.77 6.01
N ALA A 247 8.97 -36.60 5.37
CA ALA A 247 10.00 -36.16 4.44
C ALA A 247 11.33 -35.95 5.19
N LYS A 248 12.43 -36.50 4.68
CA LYS A 248 13.77 -36.35 5.27
C LYS A 248 14.42 -35.01 4.95
N ARG A 249 13.86 -34.27 3.98
CA ARG A 249 14.46 -33.06 3.42
C ARG A 249 13.40 -32.14 2.82
N ILE A 250 13.59 -30.83 2.97
CA ILE A 250 12.76 -29.78 2.37
C ILE A 250 13.66 -28.75 1.67
N PRO A 251 13.46 -28.45 0.38
CA PRO A 251 12.65 -29.24 -0.56
C PRO A 251 13.27 -30.64 -0.73
N GLU A 252 12.54 -31.59 -1.32
CA GLU A 252 13.09 -32.95 -1.52
C GLU A 252 14.35 -32.96 -2.39
N THR A 253 14.40 -32.09 -3.39
CA THR A 253 15.55 -31.90 -4.29
C THR A 253 15.87 -30.41 -4.46
N GLY A 254 17.11 -30.07 -4.80
CA GLY A 254 17.53 -28.68 -5.00
C GLY A 254 17.52 -27.85 -3.71
N ARG A 255 17.30 -26.54 -3.81
CA ARG A 255 17.17 -25.62 -2.67
C ARG A 255 15.91 -24.78 -2.83
N LEU A 256 15.26 -24.44 -1.71
CA LEU A 256 14.08 -23.58 -1.71
C LEU A 256 14.54 -22.12 -1.78
N ARG A 257 14.14 -21.42 -2.84
CA ARG A 257 14.39 -19.98 -2.96
C ARG A 257 13.48 -19.22 -2.00
N VAL A 258 14.04 -18.21 -1.35
CA VAL A 258 13.31 -17.31 -0.47
C VAL A 258 13.19 -15.96 -1.18
N ASP A 259 11.97 -15.46 -1.36
CA ASP A 259 11.78 -14.13 -1.95
C ASP A 259 12.17 -13.06 -0.91
N VAL A 260 13.31 -12.42 -1.15
CA VAL A 260 13.85 -11.35 -0.32
C VAL A 260 14.05 -10.12 -1.19
N ARG A 261 13.42 -9.00 -0.81
CA ARG A 261 13.48 -7.72 -1.49
C ARG A 261 14.32 -6.73 -0.70
N ASP A 262 15.28 -6.13 -1.40
CA ASP A 262 15.97 -4.95 -0.89
C ASP A 262 15.11 -3.72 -1.17
N ILE A 263 14.89 -2.89 -0.17
CA ILE A 263 14.03 -1.72 -0.27
C ILE A 263 14.76 -0.48 0.27
N PRO A 264 14.52 0.70 -0.32
CA PRO A 264 15.09 1.94 0.19
C PRO A 264 14.72 2.20 1.65
N ALA A 265 15.58 2.96 2.34
CA ALA A 265 15.24 3.47 3.66
C ALA A 265 13.99 4.37 3.57
N LEU A 266 13.09 4.26 4.54
CA LEU A 266 11.97 5.17 4.67
C LEU A 266 12.49 6.52 5.15
N GLU A 267 12.55 7.49 4.24
CA GLU A 267 12.87 8.88 4.55
C GLU A 267 11.60 9.60 5.02
N LEU A 268 11.51 9.87 6.32
CA LEU A 268 10.34 10.48 6.95
C LEU A 268 10.73 11.83 7.58
N THR A 269 10.04 12.89 7.20
CA THR A 269 10.15 14.21 7.83
C THR A 269 8.90 14.45 8.65
N LEU A 270 9.05 14.66 9.96
CA LEU A 270 7.95 14.93 10.89
C LEU A 270 7.90 16.43 11.16
N ILE A 271 6.73 17.02 10.98
CA ILE A 271 6.50 18.47 11.13
C ILE A 271 5.66 18.70 12.39
N PRO A 272 6.22 19.33 13.44
CA PRO A 272 5.44 19.75 14.60
C PRO A 272 4.61 20.97 14.20
N PHE A 273 3.30 20.80 14.12
CA PHE A 273 2.37 21.91 14.02
C PHE A 273 1.93 22.36 15.42
N ILE A 274 2.06 23.66 15.67
CA ILE A 274 1.62 24.31 16.91
C ILE A 274 0.39 25.13 16.57
N TRP A 275 -0.74 24.77 17.18
CA TRP A 275 -1.95 25.54 17.02
C TRP A 275 -1.81 26.89 17.71
N ALA A 276 -2.05 27.98 16.97
CA ALA A 276 -1.82 29.32 17.46
C ALA A 276 -2.77 29.75 18.58
N GLU A 277 -3.97 29.15 18.66
CA GLU A 277 -4.98 29.53 19.65
C GLU A 277 -4.81 28.78 20.98
N ASP A 278 -4.34 27.53 20.94
CA ASP A 278 -4.00 26.72 22.11
C ASP A 278 -2.67 25.97 21.88
N PRO A 279 -1.52 26.65 22.07
CA PRO A 279 -0.22 26.10 21.71
C PRO A 279 0.23 25.01 22.68
N ASP A 280 0.34 23.78 22.19
CA ASP A 280 0.98 22.67 22.90
C ASP A 280 2.34 22.33 22.29
N SER A 281 3.41 22.70 22.98
CA SER A 281 4.78 22.45 22.53
C SER A 281 5.29 21.04 22.80
N SER A 282 4.55 20.18 23.51
CA SER A 282 4.96 18.79 23.79
C SER A 282 5.17 17.96 22.52
N ILE A 283 4.46 18.33 21.44
CA ILE A 283 4.62 17.71 20.13
C ILE A 283 6.04 17.91 19.56
N VAL A 284 6.71 19.01 19.89
CA VAL A 284 8.08 19.31 19.44
C VAL A 284 9.06 18.34 20.07
N ASP A 285 8.96 18.13 21.39
CA ASP A 285 9.83 17.23 22.13
C ASP A 285 9.61 15.78 21.67
N LEU A 286 8.34 15.36 21.52
CA LEU A 286 7.99 14.02 21.00
C LEU A 286 8.61 13.76 19.62
N ILE A 287 8.48 14.71 18.69
CA ILE A 287 9.07 14.56 17.34
C ILE A 287 10.60 14.57 17.40
N GLY A 288 11.19 15.38 18.30
CA GLY A 288 12.62 15.38 18.57
C GLY A 288 13.12 14.01 19.02
N ASP A 289 12.42 13.39 19.97
CA ASP A 289 12.74 12.05 20.49
C ASP A 289 12.57 10.95 19.42
N MET A 290 11.51 11.05 18.61
CA MET A 290 11.29 10.16 17.46
C MET A 290 12.42 10.25 16.43
N ALA A 291 12.92 11.45 16.16
CA ALA A 291 14.03 11.68 15.23
C ALA A 291 15.40 11.26 15.82
N ALA A 292 15.56 11.36 17.14
CA ALA A 292 16.79 10.97 17.83
C ALA A 292 16.99 9.45 17.91
N ASP A 293 15.91 8.67 18.10
CA ASP A 293 15.95 7.20 18.12
C ASP A 293 14.83 6.54 17.29
N PRO A 294 14.85 6.69 15.95
CA PRO A 294 13.79 6.16 15.09
C PRO A 294 13.73 4.63 15.06
N ARG A 295 14.76 3.94 15.59
CA ARG A 295 14.80 2.46 15.64
C ARG A 295 14.06 1.91 16.84
N ASN A 296 14.14 2.57 18.00
CA ASN A 296 13.54 2.04 19.23
C ASN A 296 12.32 2.83 19.72
N HIS A 297 12.06 4.05 19.21
CA HIS A 297 10.93 4.86 19.66
C HIS A 297 9.58 4.13 19.47
N GLU A 298 8.70 4.16 20.48
CA GLU A 298 7.46 3.39 20.50
C GLU A 298 6.46 3.82 19.44
N MET A 299 6.36 5.14 19.20
CA MET A 299 5.44 5.75 18.23
C MET A 299 5.61 5.22 16.80
N LEU A 300 6.85 4.86 16.45
CA LEU A 300 7.22 4.39 15.12
C LEU A 300 7.26 2.85 15.04
N HIS A 301 6.94 2.15 16.13
CA HIS A 301 7.06 0.70 16.16
C HIS A 301 6.11 0.05 15.15
N LEU A 302 4.82 0.40 15.17
CA LEU A 302 3.84 -0.24 14.29
C LEU A 302 4.21 -0.01 12.82
N THR A 303 4.72 1.17 12.49
CA THR A 303 5.27 1.47 11.16
C THR A 303 6.39 0.50 10.76
N ARG A 304 7.36 0.23 11.64
CA ARG A 304 8.46 -0.70 11.34
C ARG A 304 8.02 -2.15 11.21
N THR A 305 7.00 -2.55 11.95
CA THR A 305 6.56 -3.95 12.04
C THR A 305 5.50 -4.29 11.00
N LEU A 306 4.62 -3.35 10.68
CA LEU A 306 3.42 -3.58 9.87
C LEU A 306 3.53 -3.01 8.45
N LEU A 307 4.50 -2.13 8.18
CA LEU A 307 4.78 -1.66 6.83
C LEU A 307 6.13 -2.21 6.35
N PRO A 308 6.33 -2.33 5.03
CA PRO A 308 7.59 -2.82 4.48
C PRO A 308 8.68 -1.77 4.69
N VAL A 309 9.41 -1.82 5.81
CA VAL A 309 10.46 -0.87 6.19
C VAL A 309 11.71 -1.64 6.62
N ALA A 310 12.81 -1.51 5.86
CA ALA A 310 14.11 -2.12 6.20
C ALA A 310 14.92 -1.21 7.13
N ALA A 311 14.99 0.07 6.76
CA ALA A 311 15.62 1.11 7.54
C ALA A 311 14.69 2.33 7.53
N MET A 312 14.76 3.13 8.59
CA MET A 312 14.00 4.36 8.72
C MET A 312 14.94 5.49 9.11
N ARG A 313 14.86 6.60 8.39
CA ARG A 313 15.53 7.85 8.73
C ARG A 313 14.45 8.88 9.01
N VAL A 314 14.49 9.46 10.20
CA VAL A 314 13.50 10.44 10.64
C VAL A 314 14.19 11.79 10.82
N ARG A 315 13.62 12.82 10.22
CA ARG A 315 14.04 14.22 10.40
C ARG A 315 12.95 14.98 11.14
N ALA A 316 13.32 15.65 12.23
CA ALA A 316 12.46 16.63 12.87
C ALA A 316 12.57 17.95 12.10
N HIS A 317 11.44 18.46 11.64
CA HIS A 317 11.35 19.79 11.05
C HIS A 317 11.15 20.85 12.16
N GLU A 318 11.56 22.11 11.91
CA GLU A 318 11.30 23.21 12.84
C GLU A 318 9.78 23.38 13.12
N PRO A 319 9.34 23.82 14.31
CA PRO A 319 7.92 23.94 14.59
C PRO A 319 7.24 24.98 13.70
N VAL A 320 6.06 24.63 13.20
CA VAL A 320 5.23 25.46 12.31
C VAL A 320 4.03 25.96 13.08
N LEU A 321 3.93 27.28 13.24
CA LEU A 321 2.75 27.92 13.81
C LEU A 321 1.60 27.90 12.79
N PHE A 322 0.44 27.42 13.20
CA PHE A 322 -0.71 27.27 12.31
C PHE A 322 -2.01 27.79 12.95
N PRO A 323 -2.89 28.46 12.19
CA PRO A 323 -4.01 29.21 12.78
C PRO A 323 -5.20 28.33 13.16
N THR A 324 -5.20 27.05 12.78
CA THR A 324 -6.32 26.12 12.90
C THR A 324 -5.83 24.74 13.33
N ASP A 325 -6.70 23.97 13.96
CA ASP A 325 -6.55 22.56 14.29
C ASP A 325 -7.19 21.63 13.23
N SER A 326 -7.62 22.18 12.09
CA SER A 326 -8.20 21.41 10.98
C SER A 326 -7.17 20.50 10.33
N ALA A 327 -7.38 19.18 10.46
CA ALA A 327 -6.54 18.17 9.84
C ALA A 327 -6.36 18.41 8.33
N ASN A 328 -7.44 18.74 7.60
CA ASN A 328 -7.41 19.01 6.15
C ASN A 328 -6.51 20.20 5.80
N GLU A 329 -6.58 21.30 6.57
CA GLU A 329 -5.71 22.46 6.33
C GLU A 329 -4.26 22.17 6.71
N ILE A 330 -4.01 21.38 7.76
CA ILE A 330 -2.67 20.96 8.16
C ILE A 330 -2.05 20.01 7.13
N LEU A 331 -2.81 19.07 6.56
CA LEU A 331 -2.35 18.20 5.47
C LEU A 331 -1.99 19.02 4.21
N ARG A 332 -2.81 20.02 3.87
CA ARG A 332 -2.52 20.97 2.78
C ARG A 332 -1.22 21.72 3.04
N ALA A 333 -1.05 22.27 4.24
CA ALA A 333 0.18 22.94 4.64
C ALA A 333 1.39 21.99 4.59
N THR A 334 1.25 20.75 5.05
CA THR A 334 2.28 19.71 4.98
C THR A 334 2.75 19.49 3.55
N GLN A 335 1.81 19.40 2.59
CA GLN A 335 2.14 19.28 1.16
C GLN A 335 2.82 20.53 0.61
N VAL A 336 2.38 21.73 1.01
CA VAL A 336 3.04 22.99 0.62
C VAL A 336 4.48 23.03 1.12
N ILE A 337 4.72 22.70 2.39
CA ILE A 337 6.07 22.63 2.97
C ILE A 337 6.94 21.66 2.19
N ARG A 338 6.43 20.44 1.93
CA ARG A 338 7.18 19.43 1.17
C ARG A 338 7.62 19.95 -0.21
N VAL A 339 6.72 20.59 -0.95
CA VAL A 339 7.00 21.13 -2.29
C VAL A 339 7.99 22.29 -2.20
N MET A 340 7.78 23.25 -1.30
CA MET A 340 8.67 24.40 -1.12
C MET A 340 10.08 23.99 -0.73
N GLU A 341 10.24 22.95 0.08
CA GLU A 341 11.54 22.49 0.58
C GLU A 341 12.22 21.47 -0.34
N GLY A 342 11.60 21.11 -1.46
CA GLY A 342 12.13 20.10 -2.39
C GLY A 342 12.23 18.71 -1.76
N GLY A 343 11.31 18.36 -0.86
CA GLY A 343 11.33 17.11 -0.12
C GLY A 343 11.09 15.90 -1.02
N THR A 344 12.03 14.95 -1.03
CA THR A 344 11.94 13.71 -1.83
C THR A 344 11.39 12.51 -1.07
N GLY A 345 11.14 12.65 0.25
CA GLY A 345 10.60 11.60 1.12
C GLY A 345 9.14 11.88 1.54
N TYR A 346 8.70 11.14 2.55
CA TYR A 346 7.40 11.30 3.18
C TYR A 346 7.44 12.47 4.18
N TYR A 347 6.44 13.33 4.15
CA TYR A 347 6.25 14.45 5.06
C TYR A 347 5.00 14.19 5.87
N LYS A 348 5.11 14.19 7.19
CA LYS A 348 3.97 13.96 8.08
C LYS A 348 3.82 15.12 9.05
N GLY A 349 2.71 15.84 8.92
CA GLY A 349 2.28 16.80 9.92
C GLY A 349 1.81 16.09 11.17
N MET A 350 2.18 16.60 12.33
CA MET A 350 1.66 16.11 13.60
C MET A 350 1.36 17.30 14.51
N MET A 351 0.24 17.20 15.22
CA MET A 351 -0.20 18.18 16.21
C MET A 351 -0.66 17.42 17.45
N ALA A 352 -0.39 17.96 18.64
CA ALA A 352 -0.94 17.39 19.87
C ALA A 352 -2.48 17.53 19.88
N GLY A 353 -3.15 16.62 20.58
CA GLY A 353 -4.61 16.58 20.66
C GLY A 353 -5.22 15.36 19.97
N ASN A 354 -6.55 15.32 19.92
CA ASN A 354 -7.32 14.18 19.42
C ASN A 354 -7.87 14.41 18.02
N LEU A 355 -7.02 14.93 17.14
CA LEU A 355 -7.30 15.02 15.71
C LEU A 355 -7.03 13.63 15.10
N GLY A 356 -7.88 13.13 14.21
CA GLY A 356 -7.66 11.83 13.56
C GLY A 356 -6.38 11.80 12.71
N GLY A 357 -6.29 10.79 11.85
CA GLY A 357 -5.33 10.78 10.75
C GLY A 357 -6.01 11.18 9.44
N ILE A 358 -5.26 11.80 8.53
CA ILE A 358 -5.66 11.94 7.11
C ILE A 358 -4.43 11.87 6.21
N ALA A 359 -4.59 11.40 4.98
CA ALA A 359 -3.46 11.21 4.08
C ALA A 359 -3.83 11.33 2.60
N TYR A 360 -2.88 11.78 1.80
CA TYR A 360 -2.96 11.62 0.35
C TYR A 360 -2.70 10.17 -0.07
N ARG A 361 -3.45 9.70 -1.08
CA ARG A 361 -3.34 8.34 -1.63
C ARG A 361 -3.30 8.30 -3.18
N PRO A 362 -2.34 7.57 -3.77
CA PRO A 362 -1.00 7.44 -3.21
C PRO A 362 -0.44 8.85 -2.95
N GLY A 363 0.55 8.96 -2.08
CA GLY A 363 1.04 10.29 -1.76
C GLY A 363 2.28 10.30 -0.89
N TRP A 364 2.79 11.50 -0.69
CA TRP A 364 3.99 11.74 0.09
C TRP A 364 3.74 12.60 1.32
N SER A 365 2.48 13.00 1.53
CA SER A 365 2.11 13.84 2.66
C SER A 365 0.93 13.23 3.41
N SER A 366 1.00 13.27 4.73
CA SER A 366 -0.08 12.87 5.63
C SER A 366 -0.07 13.73 6.89
N PHE A 367 -1.14 13.65 7.66
CA PHE A 367 -1.27 14.25 8.98
C PHE A 367 -1.77 13.20 9.97
N SER A 368 -1.29 13.21 11.21
CA SER A 368 -1.88 12.37 12.27
C SER A 368 -1.64 12.98 13.65
N SER A 369 -2.58 12.75 14.58
CA SER A 369 -2.28 12.83 16.02
C SER A 369 -1.12 11.89 16.41
N PRO A 370 -0.50 12.12 17.59
CA PRO A 370 0.59 11.28 18.09
C PRO A 370 0.11 9.93 18.63
N VAL A 371 -0.48 9.11 17.75
CA VAL A 371 -0.90 7.74 18.04
C VAL A 371 -0.21 6.80 17.04
N GLY A 372 0.53 5.81 17.53
CA GLY A 372 1.40 4.99 16.68
C GLY A 372 0.64 4.16 15.63
N ALA A 373 -0.58 3.74 15.94
CA ALA A 373 -1.46 3.04 14.99
C ALA A 373 -1.91 3.99 13.87
N THR A 374 -2.43 5.17 14.21
CA THR A 374 -2.80 6.22 13.25
C THR A 374 -1.62 6.62 12.38
N LEU A 375 -0.42 6.81 12.96
CA LEU A 375 0.78 7.14 12.20
C LEU A 375 1.08 6.08 11.12
N ALA A 376 1.00 4.80 11.48
CA ALA A 376 1.22 3.69 10.55
C ALA A 376 0.08 3.55 9.53
N HIS A 377 -1.18 3.77 9.93
CA HIS A 377 -2.35 3.79 9.05
C HIS A 377 -2.20 4.83 7.93
N GLU A 378 -1.91 6.08 8.30
CA GLU A 378 -1.74 7.17 7.35
C GLU A 378 -0.54 7.00 6.41
N LEU A 379 0.55 6.39 6.91
CA LEU A 379 1.66 6.00 6.05
C LEU A 379 1.27 4.88 5.08
N GLY A 380 0.36 3.98 5.48
CA GLY A 380 -0.26 3.01 4.60
C GLY A 380 -0.95 3.65 3.41
N HIS A 381 -1.76 4.70 3.62
CA HIS A 381 -2.37 5.46 2.52
C HIS A 381 -1.35 6.10 1.59
N ASN A 382 -0.29 6.70 2.15
CA ASN A 382 0.82 7.22 1.35
C ASN A 382 1.46 6.12 0.48
N MET A 383 1.52 4.87 0.98
CA MET A 383 1.94 3.67 0.25
C MET A 383 0.83 3.02 -0.61
N ASN A 384 -0.18 3.80 -0.99
CA ASN A 384 -1.30 3.44 -1.88
C ASN A 384 -2.34 2.47 -1.29
N LEU A 385 -2.36 2.24 0.02
CA LEU A 385 -3.36 1.37 0.65
C LEU A 385 -4.71 2.09 0.81
N ARG A 386 -5.80 1.35 0.66
CA ARG A 386 -7.18 1.78 0.97
C ARG A 386 -7.62 1.17 2.31
N HIS A 387 -8.82 1.50 2.76
CA HIS A 387 -9.38 0.92 3.98
C HIS A 387 -9.76 -0.55 3.82
N ALA A 388 -9.53 -1.35 4.85
CA ALA A 388 -10.15 -2.66 4.98
C ALA A 388 -11.68 -2.52 5.23
N PRO A 389 -12.54 -3.45 4.77
CA PRO A 389 -14.00 -3.34 4.78
C PRO A 389 -14.59 -3.56 6.18
N CYS A 390 -14.41 -2.57 7.06
CA CYS A 390 -14.66 -2.75 8.48
C CYS A 390 -14.72 -1.43 9.27
N GLY A 391 -15.53 -1.39 10.35
CA GLY A 391 -15.62 -0.23 11.26
C GLY A 391 -16.26 1.03 10.67
N GLY A 392 -17.01 0.90 9.56
CA GLY A 392 -17.65 2.04 8.90
C GLY A 392 -16.70 2.90 8.07
N ALA A 393 -15.51 2.38 7.73
CA ALA A 393 -14.56 3.06 6.86
C ALA A 393 -15.21 3.46 5.54
N THR A 394 -14.96 4.69 5.11
CA THR A 394 -15.45 5.21 3.82
C THR A 394 -14.66 4.58 2.68
N ASN A 395 -15.35 4.23 1.59
CA ASN A 395 -14.75 3.65 0.37
C ASN A 395 -13.77 2.49 0.64
N PRO A 396 -14.22 1.40 1.30
CA PRO A 396 -13.35 0.26 1.55
C PRO A 396 -12.79 -0.31 0.26
N ASP A 397 -11.60 -0.89 0.33
CA ASP A 397 -10.94 -1.49 -0.81
C ASP A 397 -11.79 -2.65 -1.36
N PRO A 398 -12.34 -2.53 -2.59
CA PRO A 398 -13.14 -3.59 -3.18
C PRO A 398 -12.31 -4.85 -3.49
N ALA A 399 -10.98 -4.73 -3.54
CA ALA A 399 -10.06 -5.85 -3.76
C ALA A 399 -9.58 -6.49 -2.45
N TYR A 400 -10.03 -6.03 -1.28
CA TYR A 400 -9.62 -6.60 -0.01
C TYR A 400 -10.06 -8.07 0.11
N PRO A 401 -9.14 -9.01 0.39
CA PRO A 401 -9.42 -10.44 0.23
C PRO A 401 -10.18 -11.08 1.40
N HIS A 402 -10.37 -10.38 2.53
CA HIS A 402 -10.95 -10.96 3.73
C HIS A 402 -12.19 -10.19 4.22
N GLY A 403 -13.29 -10.91 4.48
CA GLY A 403 -14.48 -10.30 5.07
C GLY A 403 -14.18 -9.66 6.43
N GLU A 404 -14.96 -8.63 6.80
CA GLU A 404 -14.86 -7.95 8.11
C GLU A 404 -13.52 -7.26 8.40
N GLY A 405 -12.68 -7.04 7.37
CA GLY A 405 -11.43 -6.29 7.50
C GLY A 405 -10.39 -6.93 8.44
N VAL A 406 -10.41 -8.26 8.56
CA VAL A 406 -9.42 -9.02 9.35
C VAL A 406 -8.21 -9.43 8.49
N ILE A 407 -7.10 -9.82 9.11
CA ILE A 407 -5.87 -10.15 8.41
C ILE A 407 -5.87 -11.48 7.64
N GLY A 408 -6.80 -12.40 7.94
CA GLY A 408 -7.07 -13.64 7.20
C GLY A 408 -5.98 -14.72 7.26
N ALA A 409 -4.76 -14.39 7.66
CA ALA A 409 -3.64 -15.30 7.86
C ALA A 409 -3.01 -15.08 9.25
N TRP A 410 -2.20 -16.04 9.72
CA TRP A 410 -1.50 -15.85 10.98
C TRP A 410 -0.46 -14.73 10.84
N GLY A 411 -0.18 -14.01 11.92
CA GLY A 411 0.93 -13.06 12.00
C GLY A 411 1.89 -13.42 13.12
N TYR A 412 3.08 -12.83 13.15
CA TYR A 412 4.04 -13.06 14.23
C TYR A 412 4.61 -11.75 14.77
N ASP A 413 4.33 -11.47 16.04
CA ASP A 413 4.86 -10.30 16.74
C ASP A 413 6.17 -10.65 17.44
N PHE A 414 7.27 -10.09 16.95
CA PHE A 414 8.61 -10.30 17.51
C PHE A 414 8.79 -9.66 18.89
N ARG A 415 7.96 -8.68 19.31
CA ARG A 415 8.04 -8.08 20.65
C ARG A 415 7.64 -9.09 21.72
N ASN A 416 6.46 -9.67 21.55
CA ASN A 416 5.88 -10.60 22.49
C ASN A 416 6.20 -12.06 22.17
N ARG A 417 6.88 -12.31 21.04
CA ARG A 417 7.20 -13.65 20.50
C ARG A 417 5.95 -14.51 20.33
N ALA A 418 4.86 -13.89 19.90
CA ALA A 418 3.52 -14.46 19.89
C ALA A 418 2.91 -14.47 18.50
N LEU A 419 2.04 -15.45 18.27
CA LEU A 419 1.23 -15.52 17.06
C LEU A 419 0.06 -14.53 17.14
N VAL A 420 -0.20 -13.85 16.02
CA VAL A 420 -1.36 -12.97 15.80
C VAL A 420 -2.40 -13.76 15.00
N ARG A 421 -3.66 -13.72 15.45
CA ARG A 421 -4.70 -14.60 14.91
C ARG A 421 -5.20 -14.06 13.56
N PRO A 422 -5.64 -14.95 12.64
CA PRO A 422 -6.28 -14.53 11.38
C PRO A 422 -7.48 -13.60 11.55
N SER A 423 -8.18 -13.69 12.68
CA SER A 423 -9.33 -12.85 13.03
C SER A 423 -8.94 -11.48 13.59
N THR A 424 -7.65 -11.15 13.67
CA THR A 424 -7.18 -9.84 14.14
C THR A 424 -7.54 -8.78 13.09
N PRO A 425 -8.08 -7.61 13.50
CA PRO A 425 -8.33 -6.50 12.59
C PRO A 425 -7.07 -6.03 11.86
N ASP A 426 -7.23 -5.61 10.61
CA ASP A 426 -6.12 -5.12 9.79
C ASP A 426 -5.73 -3.66 10.13
N LEU A 427 -4.46 -3.27 9.96
CA LEU A 427 -3.95 -1.91 10.14
C LEU A 427 -4.82 -0.85 9.48
N MET A 428 -5.37 -1.13 8.30
CA MET A 428 -6.17 -0.18 7.54
C MET A 428 -7.67 -0.24 7.87
N THR A 429 -8.04 -0.77 9.04
CA THR A 429 -9.42 -0.85 9.52
C THR A 429 -9.75 0.26 10.53
N TYR A 430 -11.04 0.43 10.83
CA TYR A 430 -11.53 1.25 11.93
C TYR A 430 -12.10 0.44 13.11
N PHE A 431 -12.06 -0.89 13.06
CA PHE A 431 -12.21 -1.64 14.31
C PHE A 431 -11.04 -1.34 15.22
N GLY A 432 -11.34 -1.11 16.50
CA GLY A 432 -10.35 -0.76 17.51
C GLY A 432 -9.25 -1.83 17.66
N PRO A 433 -8.23 -1.52 18.46
CA PRO A 433 -7.02 -2.34 18.56
C PRO A 433 -7.30 -3.79 19.01
N PRO A 434 -6.41 -4.77 18.70
CA PRO A 434 -5.09 -4.59 18.12
C PRO A 434 -5.04 -4.79 16.60
N ASP A 435 -4.31 -3.89 15.95
CA ASP A 435 -4.17 -3.85 14.49
C ASP A 435 -2.94 -4.66 14.03
N TRP A 436 -3.08 -5.40 12.94
CA TRP A 436 -1.98 -6.12 12.29
C TRP A 436 -2.06 -5.98 10.78
N VAL A 437 -1.01 -6.30 10.03
CA VAL A 437 -1.04 -6.19 8.56
C VAL A 437 -1.34 -7.54 7.92
N ASN A 438 -2.25 -7.57 6.94
CA ASN A 438 -2.45 -8.72 6.08
C ASN A 438 -1.41 -8.79 4.94
N GLY A 439 -1.28 -9.96 4.32
CA GLY A 439 -0.29 -10.19 3.26
C GLY A 439 -0.52 -9.41 1.97
N PHE A 440 -1.79 -9.19 1.60
CA PHE A 440 -2.18 -8.41 0.43
C PHE A 440 -1.76 -6.94 0.56
N TYR A 441 -2.05 -6.29 1.69
CA TYR A 441 -1.62 -4.90 1.92
C TYR A 441 -0.13 -4.74 2.12
N PHE A 442 0.52 -5.64 2.86
CA PHE A 442 1.97 -5.59 2.98
C PHE A 442 2.64 -5.72 1.59
N GLY A 443 2.18 -6.66 0.77
CA GLY A 443 2.64 -6.84 -0.61
C GLY A 443 2.37 -5.63 -1.51
N ASN A 444 1.19 -5.00 -1.40
CA ASN A 444 0.85 -3.79 -2.15
C ASN A 444 1.76 -2.61 -1.79
N ALA A 445 1.93 -2.33 -0.51
CA ALA A 445 2.83 -1.30 -0.03
C ALA A 445 4.27 -1.57 -0.49
N LEU A 446 4.73 -2.82 -0.42
CA LEU A 446 6.08 -3.21 -0.81
C LEU A 446 6.32 -2.93 -2.31
N ARG A 447 5.38 -3.37 -3.15
CA ARG A 447 5.43 -3.13 -4.60
C ARG A 447 5.37 -1.64 -4.93
N TYR A 448 4.55 -0.86 -4.22
CA TYR A 448 4.49 0.58 -4.39
C TYR A 448 5.84 1.22 -4.06
N ARG A 449 6.41 0.95 -2.89
CA ARG A 449 7.72 1.50 -2.50
C ARG A 449 8.82 1.14 -3.49
N LEU A 450 8.88 -0.13 -3.94
CA LEU A 450 9.85 -0.55 -4.95
C LEU A 450 9.72 0.20 -6.28
N ARG A 451 8.50 0.55 -6.71
CA ARG A 451 8.28 1.32 -7.95
C ARG A 451 8.55 2.80 -7.77
N SER A 452 8.04 3.38 -6.68
CA SER A 452 8.01 4.83 -6.45
C SER A 452 9.30 5.36 -5.83
N GLU A 453 10.00 4.55 -5.04
CA GLU A 453 11.25 4.93 -4.37
C GLU A 453 12.48 4.18 -4.94
N GLY A 454 12.28 3.06 -5.62
CA GLY A 454 13.36 2.18 -6.12
C GLY A 454 13.98 2.61 -7.46
N GLN A 455 13.52 3.71 -8.06
CA GLN A 455 14.26 4.36 -9.14
C GLN A 455 15.52 5.01 -8.55
N PRO A 456 16.70 4.87 -9.17
CA PRO A 456 17.87 5.62 -8.70
C PRO A 456 17.48 7.09 -8.65
N ALA A 457 17.62 7.70 -7.46
CA ALA A 457 17.48 9.13 -7.31
C ALA A 457 18.27 9.77 -8.46
N ALA A 458 17.59 10.59 -9.28
CA ALA A 458 18.29 11.44 -10.22
C ALA A 458 19.42 12.11 -9.42
N PRO A 459 20.68 12.01 -9.88
CA PRO A 459 21.78 12.60 -9.16
C PRO A 459 21.53 14.10 -9.11
N ASP A 460 21.81 14.65 -7.93
CA ASP A 460 21.66 16.04 -7.52
C ASP A 460 20.22 16.47 -7.14
N ARG A 461 20.12 17.17 -5.99
CA ARG A 461 19.01 18.06 -5.67
C ARG A 461 18.64 18.77 -6.97
N VAL A 462 17.44 18.55 -7.50
CA VAL A 462 16.95 19.33 -8.64
C VAL A 462 17.17 20.79 -8.24
N ALA A 463 17.99 21.50 -9.02
CA ALA A 463 18.45 22.82 -8.64
C ALA A 463 17.24 23.69 -8.31
N GLU A 464 17.31 24.44 -7.21
CA GLU A 464 16.29 25.42 -6.88
C GLU A 464 16.15 26.37 -8.08
N THR A 465 14.93 26.41 -8.64
CA THR A 465 14.58 27.37 -9.67
C THR A 465 13.59 28.35 -9.07
N ARG A 466 13.61 29.57 -9.61
CA ARG A 466 12.51 30.49 -9.37
C ARG A 466 11.24 29.86 -9.93
N SER A 467 10.26 29.61 -9.08
CA SER A 467 9.06 28.83 -9.38
C SER A 467 7.81 29.57 -8.94
N LEU A 468 6.75 29.47 -9.73
CA LEU A 468 5.40 29.88 -9.37
C LEU A 468 4.76 28.74 -8.58
N LEU A 469 4.61 28.94 -7.27
CA LEU A 469 3.92 28.04 -6.36
C LEU A 469 2.42 28.29 -6.46
N LEU A 470 1.69 27.24 -6.86
CA LEU A 470 0.25 27.23 -7.09
C LEU A 470 -0.39 26.16 -6.23
N TRP A 471 -1.45 26.51 -5.54
CA TRP A 471 -2.25 25.52 -4.83
C TRP A 471 -3.71 25.91 -4.72
N GLY A 472 -4.51 24.92 -4.41
CA GLY A 472 -5.95 25.00 -4.36
C GLY A 472 -6.52 23.61 -4.28
N GLY A 473 -7.76 23.45 -4.74
CA GLY A 473 -8.41 22.15 -4.71
C GLY A 473 -9.89 22.22 -4.98
N VAL A 474 -10.60 21.27 -4.37
CA VAL A 474 -12.06 21.23 -4.35
C VAL A 474 -12.52 21.11 -2.89
N ASP A 475 -13.62 21.77 -2.57
CA ASP A 475 -14.27 21.58 -1.27
C ASP A 475 -15.05 20.24 -1.23
N ALA A 476 -15.69 19.97 -0.10
CA ALA A 476 -16.50 18.76 0.10
C ALA A 476 -17.70 18.62 -0.86
N TYR A 477 -18.09 19.70 -1.53
CA TYR A 477 -19.16 19.73 -2.53
C TYR A 477 -18.63 19.66 -3.97
N GLY A 478 -17.31 19.55 -4.14
CA GLY A 478 -16.64 19.50 -5.44
C GLY A 478 -16.42 20.87 -6.08
N ALA A 479 -16.72 21.98 -5.38
CA ALA A 479 -16.52 23.31 -5.93
C ALA A 479 -15.02 23.66 -5.94
N PRO A 480 -14.44 24.02 -7.11
CA PRO A 480 -13.03 24.37 -7.18
C PRO A 480 -12.73 25.65 -6.39
N TYR A 481 -11.54 25.72 -5.80
CA TYR A 481 -11.00 26.94 -5.20
C TYR A 481 -9.50 27.06 -5.49
N LEU A 482 -9.02 28.31 -5.49
CA LEU A 482 -7.60 28.64 -5.55
C LEU A 482 -7.24 29.49 -4.33
N ASP A 483 -6.07 29.20 -3.78
CA ASP A 483 -5.40 30.06 -2.80
C ASP A 483 -4.41 30.99 -3.52
N PRO A 484 -3.93 32.06 -2.85
CA PRO A 484 -2.94 32.97 -3.43
C PRO A 484 -1.68 32.26 -3.91
N ALA A 485 -1.18 32.69 -5.06
CA ALA A 485 0.04 32.18 -5.67
C ALA A 485 1.27 32.95 -5.18
N PHE A 486 2.42 32.29 -5.15
CA PHE A 486 3.69 32.85 -4.70
C PHE A 486 4.79 32.59 -5.72
N VAL A 487 5.76 33.49 -5.80
CA VAL A 487 7.03 33.21 -6.48
C VAL A 487 8.06 32.84 -5.43
N VAL A 488 8.57 31.63 -5.50
CA VAL A 488 9.48 31.05 -4.51
C VAL A 488 10.67 30.39 -5.21
N ASP A 489 11.79 30.28 -4.51
CA ASP A 489 12.89 29.43 -4.95
C ASP A 489 12.63 28.00 -4.43
N ALA A 490 12.15 27.14 -5.33
CA ALA A 490 11.82 25.75 -5.03
C ALA A 490 11.97 24.88 -6.28
N PRO A 491 12.36 23.60 -6.14
CA PRO A 491 12.40 22.69 -7.27
C PRO A 491 11.04 22.56 -7.96
N PRO A 492 11.01 22.37 -9.29
CA PRO A 492 9.76 22.13 -10.01
C PRO A 492 9.02 20.90 -9.47
N ALA A 493 7.73 21.06 -9.23
CA ALA A 493 6.81 19.99 -8.81
C ALA A 493 5.57 20.07 -9.70
N LEU A 494 5.54 19.23 -10.73
CA LEU A 494 4.48 19.18 -11.73
C LEU A 494 3.48 18.06 -11.40
N PRO A 495 2.29 18.05 -12.02
CA PRO A 495 1.35 16.95 -11.84
C PRO A 495 1.91 15.61 -12.35
N ASP A 496 1.70 14.55 -11.57
CA ASP A 496 2.18 13.20 -11.91
C ASP A 496 1.22 12.41 -12.83
N ALA A 497 -0.02 12.88 -12.97
CA ALA A 497 -1.06 12.23 -13.79
C ALA A 497 -1.99 13.26 -14.43
N ALA A 498 -2.34 13.03 -15.70
CA ALA A 498 -3.37 13.80 -16.40
C ALA A 498 -4.77 13.46 -15.87
N GLY A 499 -5.72 14.40 -15.98
CA GLY A 499 -7.10 14.21 -15.54
C GLY A 499 -8.00 15.36 -15.93
N ASP A 500 -9.22 15.36 -15.38
CA ASP A 500 -10.31 16.26 -15.77
C ASP A 500 -10.17 17.70 -15.25
N TYR A 501 -9.21 17.94 -14.34
CA TYR A 501 -8.92 19.28 -13.87
C TYR A 501 -7.87 19.93 -14.75
N ARG A 502 -7.99 21.24 -14.94
CA ARG A 502 -7.04 22.04 -15.69
C ARG A 502 -6.71 23.30 -14.92
N ILE A 503 -5.43 23.60 -14.79
CA ILE A 503 -4.94 24.91 -14.34
C ILE A 503 -4.36 25.65 -15.54
N ALA A 504 -4.71 26.92 -15.71
CA ALA A 504 -4.21 27.75 -16.80
C ALA A 504 -3.92 29.17 -16.34
N GLY A 505 -2.74 29.70 -16.68
CA GLY A 505 -2.38 31.10 -16.50
C GLY A 505 -2.60 31.89 -17.78
N ARG A 506 -3.18 33.08 -17.69
CA ARG A 506 -3.51 33.92 -18.84
C ARG A 506 -3.09 35.37 -18.66
N THR A 507 -2.83 36.04 -19.77
CA THR A 507 -2.67 37.49 -19.87
C THR A 507 -4.02 38.22 -19.83
N ALA A 508 -3.97 39.55 -19.69
CA ALA A 508 -5.18 40.39 -19.63
C ALA A 508 -6.02 40.36 -20.92
N ASP A 509 -5.39 40.08 -22.06
CA ASP A 509 -6.08 39.89 -23.36
C ASP A 509 -6.58 38.44 -23.58
N GLY A 510 -6.39 37.56 -22.59
CA GLY A 510 -6.84 36.17 -22.61
C GLY A 510 -5.86 35.16 -23.21
N THR A 511 -4.69 35.61 -23.70
CA THR A 511 -3.64 34.72 -24.22
C THR A 511 -3.15 33.76 -23.13
N GLU A 512 -3.04 32.48 -23.46
CA GLU A 512 -2.60 31.44 -22.52
C GLU A 512 -1.07 31.45 -22.37
N LEU A 513 -0.59 31.57 -21.12
CA LEU A 513 0.83 31.53 -20.78
C LEU A 513 1.30 30.11 -20.43
N PHE A 514 0.44 29.35 -19.75
CA PHE A 514 0.63 27.95 -19.46
C PHE A 514 -0.73 27.26 -19.27
N SER A 515 -0.78 25.95 -19.53
CA SER A 515 -1.91 25.10 -19.16
C SER A 515 -1.46 23.69 -18.85
N LEU A 516 -1.99 23.14 -17.75
CA LEU A 516 -1.68 21.79 -17.28
C LEU A 516 -2.99 21.09 -16.92
N GLY A 517 -3.22 19.92 -17.52
CA GLY A 517 -4.29 19.00 -17.12
C GLY A 517 -3.79 18.05 -16.04
N PHE A 518 -4.62 17.78 -15.03
CA PHE A 518 -4.23 16.91 -13.91
C PHE A 518 -5.41 16.18 -13.27
N ALA A 519 -5.12 15.04 -12.66
CA ALA A 519 -6.04 14.37 -11.75
C ALA A 519 -5.93 15.00 -10.36
N MET A 520 -7.07 15.38 -9.76
CA MET A 520 -7.08 15.86 -8.38
C MET A 520 -6.63 14.73 -7.43
N PRO A 521 -5.68 14.96 -6.51
CA PRO A 521 -5.25 13.94 -5.56
C PRO A 521 -6.42 13.36 -4.75
N GLU A 522 -6.31 12.11 -4.29
CA GLU A 522 -7.29 11.52 -3.37
C GLU A 522 -6.83 11.80 -1.93
N ILE A 523 -7.74 12.26 -1.07
CA ILE A 523 -7.51 12.36 0.38
C ILE A 523 -8.38 11.30 1.06
N LEU A 524 -7.72 10.42 1.81
CA LEU A 524 -8.37 9.42 2.66
C LEU A 524 -8.59 10.03 4.04
N ASP A 525 -9.66 9.60 4.70
CA ASP A 525 -10.13 10.07 6.01
C ASP A 525 -10.52 11.56 6.05
N GLY A 526 -10.55 12.21 4.88
CA GLY A 526 -11.00 13.57 4.71
C GLY A 526 -12.52 13.71 4.72
N ASP A 527 -12.97 14.96 4.61
CA ASP A 527 -14.38 15.36 4.54
C ASP A 527 -14.97 15.31 3.13
N GLY A 528 -14.26 14.67 2.18
CA GLY A 528 -14.57 14.68 0.75
C GLY A 528 -13.90 15.83 -0.01
N SER A 529 -13.25 16.77 0.66
CA SER A 529 -12.41 17.77 0.01
C SER A 529 -11.11 17.18 -0.51
N SER A 530 -10.49 17.87 -1.47
CA SER A 530 -9.16 17.54 -1.96
C SER A 530 -8.36 18.79 -2.31
N SER A 531 -7.07 18.62 -2.53
CA SER A 531 -6.13 19.70 -2.80
C SER A 531 -4.91 19.26 -3.58
N PHE A 532 -4.32 20.20 -4.31
CA PHE A 532 -3.08 20.04 -5.04
C PHE A 532 -2.11 21.16 -4.68
N VAL A 533 -0.82 20.90 -4.90
CA VAL A 533 0.24 21.91 -4.83
C VAL A 533 1.23 21.64 -5.96
N PHE A 534 1.51 22.65 -6.78
CA PHE A 534 2.50 22.60 -7.85
C PHE A 534 3.50 23.73 -7.71
N ALA A 535 4.74 23.48 -8.12
CA ALA A 535 5.77 24.50 -8.30
C ALA A 535 6.15 24.50 -9.79
N LEU A 536 5.66 25.50 -10.53
CA LEU A 536 5.93 25.62 -11.96
C LEU A 536 7.21 26.44 -12.17
N PRO A 537 8.16 26.01 -13.01
CA PRO A 537 9.32 26.84 -13.33
C PRO A 537 8.87 28.20 -13.85
N ALA A 538 9.18 29.28 -13.13
CA ALA A 538 8.73 30.61 -13.49
C ALA A 538 9.48 31.08 -14.74
N GLN A 539 8.74 31.46 -15.78
CA GLN A 539 9.32 32.04 -16.99
C GLN A 539 9.37 33.56 -16.89
N SER A 540 10.45 34.16 -17.37
CA SER A 540 10.62 35.62 -17.39
C SER A 540 9.51 36.32 -18.18
N SER A 541 8.96 35.66 -19.20
CA SER A 541 7.82 36.12 -20.00
C SER A 541 6.51 36.26 -19.22
N TRP A 542 6.37 35.61 -18.06
CA TRP A 542 5.16 35.68 -17.24
C TRP A 542 5.12 36.94 -16.36
N ALA A 543 6.29 37.50 -16.04
CA ALA A 543 6.41 38.66 -15.16
C ALA A 543 5.67 39.87 -15.75
N GLY A 544 4.69 40.41 -15.02
CA GLY A 544 3.84 41.51 -15.47
C GLY A 544 2.84 41.16 -16.58
N ALA A 545 2.90 39.94 -17.13
CA ALA A 545 1.98 39.45 -18.15
C ALA A 545 0.87 38.59 -17.56
N LEU A 546 1.15 37.81 -16.50
CA LEU A 546 0.16 36.95 -15.85
C LEU A 546 -0.91 37.80 -15.14
N ALA A 547 -2.13 37.79 -15.67
CA ALA A 547 -3.26 38.59 -15.19
C ALA A 547 -4.35 37.73 -14.51
N SER A 548 -4.38 36.43 -14.78
CA SER A 548 -5.26 35.51 -14.06
C SER A 548 -4.74 34.08 -14.09
N ILE A 549 -5.11 33.30 -13.08
CA ILE A 549 -4.98 31.84 -13.03
C ILE A 549 -6.38 31.27 -12.88
N THR A 550 -6.73 30.31 -13.72
CA THR A 550 -8.02 29.61 -13.67
C THR A 550 -7.81 28.14 -13.39
N LEU A 551 -8.52 27.62 -12.40
CA LEU A 551 -8.74 26.19 -12.18
C LEU A 551 -10.11 25.84 -12.73
N THR A 552 -10.18 24.85 -13.62
CA THR A 552 -11.44 24.34 -14.18
C THR A 552 -11.53 22.83 -13.96
N GLY A 553 -12.72 22.32 -13.66
CA GLY A 553 -12.98 20.90 -13.50
C GLY A 553 -14.47 20.58 -13.52
N PRO A 554 -14.87 19.33 -13.22
CA PRO A 554 -16.27 18.89 -13.28
C PRO A 554 -17.25 19.73 -12.43
N GLY A 555 -16.79 20.26 -11.29
CA GLY A 555 -17.59 21.09 -10.38
C GLY A 555 -17.63 22.58 -10.73
N GLY A 556 -17.06 23.00 -11.86
CA GLY A 556 -17.03 24.40 -12.31
C GLY A 556 -15.62 24.96 -12.42
N SER A 557 -15.44 26.23 -12.06
CA SER A 557 -14.14 26.90 -12.14
C SER A 557 -13.92 27.91 -11.02
N ALA A 558 -12.66 28.05 -10.61
CA ALA A 558 -12.18 29.12 -9.74
C ALA A 558 -11.18 29.99 -10.50
N VAL A 559 -11.25 31.30 -10.29
CA VAL A 559 -10.33 32.27 -10.88
C VAL A 559 -9.60 33.00 -9.76
N LEU A 560 -8.30 33.14 -9.92
CA LEU A 560 -7.42 33.95 -9.09
C LEU A 560 -6.88 35.10 -9.96
N ASN A 561 -7.15 36.33 -9.54
CA ASN A 561 -6.76 37.57 -10.21
C ASN A 561 -6.59 38.70 -9.17
N ASP A 562 -6.35 39.93 -9.62
CA ASP A 562 -6.13 41.08 -8.75
C ASP A 562 -7.36 41.42 -7.86
N ASP A 563 -8.57 41.04 -8.28
CA ASP A 563 -9.80 41.24 -7.52
C ASP A 563 -10.04 40.16 -6.45
N SER A 564 -9.22 39.11 -6.41
CA SER A 564 -9.44 37.92 -5.56
C SER A 564 -9.01 38.09 -4.10
N GLU A 565 -8.88 39.32 -3.60
CA GLU A 565 -8.20 39.73 -2.35
C GLU A 565 -8.32 38.73 -1.17
N ARG A 566 -7.34 37.82 -1.07
CA ARG A 566 -7.19 36.84 0.02
C ARG A 566 -5.75 36.91 0.51
N ALA A 567 -5.52 37.63 1.61
CA ALA A 567 -4.17 37.78 2.15
C ALA A 567 -3.67 36.48 2.79
N VAL A 568 -2.52 35.99 2.33
CA VAL A 568 -1.79 34.86 2.92
C VAL A 568 -0.33 35.27 3.11
N ALA A 569 0.25 34.91 4.25
CA ALA A 569 1.68 35.03 4.49
C ALA A 569 2.30 33.68 4.86
N ILE A 570 3.43 33.34 4.24
CA ILE A 570 4.28 32.22 4.62
C ILE A 570 5.50 32.78 5.32
N VAL A 571 5.70 32.35 6.57
CA VAL A 571 6.85 32.74 7.37
C VAL A 571 7.93 31.69 7.22
N ARG A 572 9.19 32.07 7.00
CA ARG A 572 10.32 31.15 6.85
C ARG A 572 11.49 31.53 7.75
N ASN A 573 12.29 30.53 8.09
CA ASN A 573 13.61 30.75 8.66
C ASN A 573 14.59 31.06 7.51
N PRO A 574 15.17 32.27 7.42
CA PRO A 574 16.04 32.62 6.30
C PRO A 574 17.37 31.88 6.29
N ARG A 575 17.75 31.20 7.38
CA ARG A 575 18.98 30.39 7.43
C ARG A 575 18.75 28.98 6.93
N SER A 576 17.67 28.33 7.36
CA SER A 576 17.36 26.95 6.98
C SER A 576 16.47 26.86 5.74
N GLY A 577 15.81 27.94 5.34
CA GLY A 577 14.78 27.97 4.29
C GLY A 577 13.45 27.35 4.71
N GLN A 578 13.38 26.76 5.92
CA GLN A 578 12.22 26.01 6.38
C GLN A 578 11.04 26.92 6.70
N VAL A 579 9.84 26.43 6.40
CA VAL A 579 8.60 27.13 6.72
C VAL A 579 8.38 27.12 8.24
N ARG A 580 7.95 28.24 8.81
CA ARG A 580 7.74 28.43 10.25
C ARG A 580 6.32 28.83 10.62
N GLY A 581 5.51 29.20 9.64
CA GLY A 581 4.11 29.42 9.87
C GLY A 581 3.35 29.85 8.62
N PHE A 582 2.03 29.69 8.70
CA PHE A 582 1.08 30.19 7.72
C PHE A 582 0.12 31.13 8.41
N LEU A 583 -0.10 32.30 7.83
CA LEU A 583 -1.04 33.30 8.33
C LEU A 583 -2.03 33.65 7.22
N ARG A 584 -3.29 33.89 7.60
CA ARG A 584 -4.38 34.22 6.68
C ARG A 584 -5.13 35.47 7.16
N GLY A 585 -5.69 36.25 6.23
CA GLY A 585 -6.48 37.45 6.53
C GLY A 585 -5.68 38.58 7.16
N GLU A 586 -6.28 39.34 8.08
CA GLU A 586 -5.63 40.49 8.74
C GLU A 586 -4.32 40.12 9.44
N ARG A 587 -4.23 38.91 10.03
CA ARG A 587 -3.00 38.41 10.66
C ARG A 587 -1.85 38.29 9.67
N ALA A 588 -2.12 37.96 8.40
CA ALA A 588 -1.10 37.92 7.35
C ALA A 588 -0.59 39.33 7.00
N GLU A 589 -1.51 40.30 6.94
CA GLU A 589 -1.16 41.69 6.67
C GLU A 589 -0.36 42.33 7.81
N ASP A 590 -0.71 42.00 9.05
CA ASP A 590 0.05 42.43 10.23
C ASP A 590 1.46 41.89 10.23
N ALA A 591 1.64 40.58 9.97
CA ALA A 591 2.96 39.98 9.90
C ALA A 591 3.82 40.59 8.79
N PHE A 592 3.23 40.83 7.61
CA PHE A 592 3.93 41.51 6.52
C PHE A 592 4.29 42.96 6.90
N ARG A 593 3.36 43.73 7.49
CA ARG A 593 3.61 45.11 7.94
C ARG A 593 4.75 45.16 8.95
N VAL A 594 4.76 44.25 9.92
CA VAL A 594 5.84 44.14 10.93
C VAL A 594 7.17 43.80 10.26
N ALA A 595 7.20 42.84 9.33
CA ALA A 595 8.40 42.47 8.59
C ALA A 595 8.93 43.62 7.71
N ALA A 596 8.05 44.33 6.99
CA ALA A 596 8.42 45.48 6.17
C ALA A 596 8.96 46.67 6.99
N MET A 597 8.54 46.80 8.25
CA MET A 597 9.05 47.81 9.18
C MET A 597 10.37 47.42 9.86
N ALA A 598 10.72 46.12 9.89
CA ALA A 598 11.94 45.63 10.51
C ALA A 598 13.17 45.82 9.59
N ARG A 599 14.00 46.83 9.88
CA ARG A 599 15.33 47.01 9.26
C ARG A 599 16.38 46.07 9.88
N PRO A 600 17.44 45.66 9.15
CA PRO A 600 18.33 44.60 9.60
C PRO A 600 19.25 45.04 10.75
N GLY A 601 19.16 44.34 11.88
CA GLY A 601 20.03 44.53 13.05
C GLY A 601 19.74 43.57 14.21
N ALA A 602 20.40 42.41 14.18
CA ALA A 602 20.70 41.48 15.29
C ALA A 602 19.53 40.94 16.15
N GLY A 603 18.91 39.86 15.66
CA GLY A 603 18.01 39.00 16.45
C GLY A 603 17.10 38.11 15.58
N GLY A 604 17.69 37.30 14.68
CA GLY A 604 16.99 36.32 13.84
C GLY A 604 15.71 36.80 13.16
N ILE A 605 15.83 37.64 12.13
CA ILE A 605 14.68 38.11 11.33
C ILE A 605 14.05 36.90 10.63
N LEU A 606 12.76 36.65 10.82
CA LEU A 606 12.01 35.69 10.00
C LEU A 606 11.71 36.34 8.65
N GLU A 607 11.82 35.55 7.59
CA GLU A 607 11.42 35.99 6.26
C GLU A 607 9.91 35.82 6.10
N VAL A 608 9.24 36.79 5.49
CA VAL A 608 7.79 36.75 5.25
C VAL A 608 7.54 36.88 3.76
N LEU A 609 6.99 35.82 3.15
CA LEU A 609 6.44 35.85 1.80
C LEU A 609 4.96 36.23 1.91
N PHE A 610 4.50 37.22 1.16
CA PHE A 610 3.14 37.72 1.23
C PHE A 610 2.47 37.74 -0.15
N SER A 611 1.20 37.35 -0.22
CA SER A 611 0.40 37.40 -1.44
C SER A 611 -1.07 37.67 -1.11
N ARG A 612 -1.75 38.44 -1.97
CA ARG A 612 -3.21 38.71 -1.90
C ARG A 612 -4.02 38.02 -3.00
N GLY A 613 -3.35 37.31 -3.91
CA GLY A 613 -4.00 36.69 -5.06
C GLY A 613 -2.94 36.23 -6.05
N LEU A 614 -2.63 37.09 -7.01
CA LEU A 614 -1.46 36.90 -7.88
C LEU A 614 -0.20 37.46 -7.21
N PRO A 615 0.98 36.88 -7.51
CA PRO A 615 2.24 37.48 -7.06
C PRO A 615 2.38 38.88 -7.66
N ASP A 616 2.61 39.87 -6.79
CA ASP A 616 2.66 41.27 -7.20
C ASP A 616 3.82 41.51 -8.17
N ALA A 617 3.53 42.14 -9.31
CA ALA A 617 4.53 42.46 -10.35
C ALA A 617 5.61 43.46 -9.88
N ARG A 618 5.49 43.97 -8.64
CA ARG A 618 6.40 44.95 -8.04
C ARG A 618 7.45 44.38 -7.11
N ASP A 619 7.43 43.07 -6.82
CA ASP A 619 8.51 42.38 -6.06
C ASP A 619 9.74 42.09 -6.95
N HIS A 620 10.19 43.13 -7.65
CA HIS A 620 11.51 43.20 -8.24
C HIS A 620 12.53 43.59 -7.16
N GLY A 621 12.92 42.61 -6.35
CA GLY A 621 14.28 42.53 -5.79
C GLY A 621 14.49 43.06 -4.38
N ARG A 622 14.89 42.11 -3.52
CA ARG A 622 15.56 42.22 -2.21
C ARG A 622 14.69 42.43 -0.98
#